data_AF-A0A7J2IYW3-F1
#
_entry.id   AF-A0A7J2IYW3-F1
#
_cell.length_a   1.000
_cell.length_b   1.000
_cell.length_c   1.000
_cell.angle_alpha   90.00
_cell.angle_beta   90.00
_cell.angle_gamma   90.00
#
_symmetry.space_group_name_H-M   'P 1'
#
loop_
_entity.id
_entity.type
_entity.pdbx_description
1 polymer ?
#
loop_
_entity_poly.entity_id
_entity_poly.type
_entity_poly.pdbx_seq_one_letter_code
_entity_poly.pdbx_strand_id
1 'polypeptide(L)'
;MVKKALVEEVANLLSQGYSEAEIIAYLRDQGYSSVEIEDALNQAKITLELAKTAGETLEEVPEPSQKAQFPEPREIEQAPSASSVPSVPSASFEASTEASVETIEEIAEEVINEKWREFKAKVGDITEMKAHFETRLNELSERVKRLEIALDKLQAAMLSKVESYGRSVKTLTSEVETLESTLGKVLQPLVGSVKELKELTKEMKKGKKKGKKS
;
A
#
# COMPACT_ATOMS: atom_id res chain seq x y z
N MET A 1 -17.56 0.20 26.00
CA MET A 1 -17.16 -0.97 25.19
C MET A 1 -16.15 -0.61 24.09
N VAL A 2 -16.20 0.58 23.48
CA VAL A 2 -15.30 0.98 22.38
C VAL A 2 -13.81 1.01 22.78
N LYS A 3 -13.47 1.50 23.97
CA LYS A 3 -12.06 1.62 24.42
C LYS A 3 -11.30 0.29 24.52
N LYS A 4 -11.99 -0.78 24.93
CA LYS A 4 -11.36 -2.11 25.07
C LYS A 4 -11.04 -2.73 23.70
N ALA A 5 -11.88 -2.47 22.70
CA ALA A 5 -11.65 -2.95 21.33
C ALA A 5 -10.45 -2.25 20.69
N LEU A 6 -10.29 -0.94 20.93
CA LEU A 6 -9.16 -0.16 20.39
C LEU A 6 -7.81 -0.65 20.93
N VAL A 7 -7.72 -0.96 22.24
CA VAL A 7 -6.49 -1.48 22.87
C VAL A 7 -6.09 -2.83 22.29
N GLU A 8 -7.06 -3.71 22.04
CA GLU A 8 -6.84 -5.05 21.48
C GLU A 8 -6.39 -4.98 20.02
N GLU A 9 -6.97 -4.07 19.24
CA GLU A 9 -6.60 -3.80 17.85
C GLU A 9 -5.16 -3.27 17.75
N VAL A 10 -4.79 -2.31 18.60
CA VAL A 10 -3.42 -1.79 18.69
C VAL A 10 -2.43 -2.87 19.08
N ALA A 11 -2.76 -3.71 20.08
CA ALA A 11 -1.90 -4.81 20.51
C ALA A 11 -1.67 -5.83 19.38
N ASN A 12 -2.70 -6.12 18.59
CA ASN A 12 -2.59 -7.02 17.43
C ASN A 12 -1.69 -6.42 16.34
N LEU A 13 -1.89 -5.15 15.99
CA LEU A 13 -1.06 -4.46 14.98
C LEU A 13 0.41 -4.40 15.41
N LEU A 14 0.69 -4.12 16.70
CA LEU A 14 2.04 -4.18 17.25
C LEU A 14 2.65 -5.59 17.15
N SER A 15 1.87 -6.63 17.44
CA SER A 15 2.32 -8.02 17.32
C SER A 15 2.63 -8.46 15.88
N GLN A 16 1.96 -7.83 14.90
CA GLN A 16 2.20 -8.03 13.46
C GLN A 16 3.42 -7.25 12.94
N GLY A 17 4.06 -6.43 13.78
CA GLY A 17 5.28 -5.69 13.45
C GLY A 17 5.05 -4.30 12.84
N TYR A 18 3.83 -3.77 12.90
CA TYR A 18 3.57 -2.38 12.51
C TYR A 18 4.23 -1.41 13.48
N SER A 19 4.78 -0.30 12.95
CA SER A 19 5.31 0.78 13.77
C SER A 19 4.19 1.61 14.40
N GLU A 20 4.46 2.22 15.56
CA GLU A 20 3.50 3.11 16.23
C GLU A 20 3.02 4.24 15.30
N ALA A 21 3.90 4.77 14.44
CA ALA A 21 3.53 5.81 13.46
C ALA A 21 2.51 5.32 12.41
N GLU A 22 2.65 4.08 11.95
CA GLU A 22 1.71 3.46 11.00
C GLU A 22 0.37 3.17 11.67
N ILE A 23 0.38 2.72 12.93
CA ILE A 23 -0.82 2.46 13.72
C ILE A 23 -1.58 3.78 13.98
N ILE A 24 -0.88 4.85 14.33
CA ILE A 24 -1.47 6.18 14.52
C ILE A 24 -2.13 6.68 13.23
N ALA A 25 -1.46 6.49 12.09
CA ALA A 25 -2.02 6.88 10.78
C ALA A 25 -3.29 6.08 10.44
N TYR A 26 -3.24 4.76 10.67
CA TYR A 26 -4.37 3.85 10.44
C TYR A 26 -5.59 4.19 11.30
N LEU A 27 -5.39 4.39 12.62
CA LEU A 27 -6.49 4.68 13.54
C LEU A 27 -7.06 6.09 13.35
N ARG A 28 -6.23 7.04 12.93
CA ARG A 28 -6.72 8.38 12.56
C ARG A 28 -7.64 8.33 11.33
N ASP A 29 -7.31 7.48 10.34
CA ASP A 29 -8.15 7.26 9.15
C ASP A 29 -9.50 6.60 9.51
N GLN A 30 -9.51 5.74 10.54
CA GLN A 30 -10.72 5.17 11.13
C GLN A 30 -11.52 6.16 12.02
N GLY A 31 -11.02 7.39 12.20
CA GLY A 31 -11.74 8.47 12.90
C GLY A 31 -11.50 8.55 14.41
N TYR A 32 -10.53 7.82 14.96
CA TYR A 32 -10.18 7.90 16.38
C TYR A 32 -9.42 9.20 16.71
N SER A 33 -9.63 9.75 17.91
CA SER A 33 -8.94 10.96 18.36
C SER A 33 -7.52 10.67 18.84
N SER A 34 -6.61 11.65 18.75
CA SER A 34 -5.21 11.48 19.19
C SER A 34 -5.10 11.02 20.66
N VAL A 35 -5.98 11.52 21.53
CA VAL A 35 -5.99 11.15 22.96
C VAL A 35 -6.38 9.68 23.16
N GLU A 36 -7.36 9.18 22.38
CA GLU A 36 -7.78 7.78 22.45
C GLU A 36 -6.74 6.83 21.88
N ILE A 37 -6.03 7.26 20.82
CA ILE A 37 -4.95 6.50 20.21
C ILE A 37 -3.76 6.39 21.16
N GLU A 38 -3.36 7.48 21.80
CA GLU A 38 -2.24 7.50 22.76
C GLU A 38 -2.54 6.68 24.02
N ASP A 39 -3.76 6.78 24.57
CA ASP A 39 -4.19 5.95 25.70
C ASP A 39 -4.18 4.46 25.34
N ALA A 40 -4.66 4.10 24.14
CA ALA A 40 -4.68 2.73 23.67
C ALA A 40 -3.29 2.16 23.39
N LEU A 41 -2.36 2.95 22.84
CA LEU A 41 -0.97 2.55 22.61
C LEU A 41 -0.24 2.24 23.92
N ASN A 42 -0.40 3.11 24.92
CA ASN A 42 0.21 2.90 26.23
C ASN A 42 -0.34 1.61 26.90
N GLN A 43 -1.65 1.39 26.84
CA GLN A 43 -2.28 0.19 27.41
C GLN A 43 -1.93 -1.10 26.64
N ALA A 44 -1.86 -1.03 25.31
CA ALA A 44 -1.53 -2.16 24.45
C ALA A 44 -0.09 -2.63 24.65
N LYS A 45 0.85 -1.69 24.84
CA LYS A 45 2.26 -2.02 25.09
C LYS A 45 2.47 -2.77 26.41
N ILE A 46 1.81 -2.31 27.47
CA ILE A 46 1.82 -3.00 28.78
C ILE A 46 1.20 -4.39 28.65
N THR A 47 0.09 -4.50 27.93
CA THR A 47 -0.59 -5.78 27.71
C THR A 47 0.27 -6.75 26.90
N LEU A 48 1.00 -6.25 25.90
CA LEU A 48 1.90 -7.04 25.06
C LEU A 48 3.13 -7.51 25.86
N GLU A 49 3.72 -6.65 26.68
CA GLU A 49 4.83 -7.04 27.57
C GLU A 49 4.38 -8.05 28.62
N LEU A 50 3.18 -7.89 29.18
CA LEU A 50 2.59 -8.85 30.10
C LEU A 50 2.31 -10.20 29.41
N ALA A 51 1.79 -10.20 28.19
CA ALA A 51 1.53 -11.41 27.40
C ALA A 51 2.81 -12.12 26.96
N LYS A 52 3.87 -11.36 26.63
CA LYS A 52 5.19 -11.88 26.29
C LYS A 52 5.89 -12.50 27.50
N THR A 53 5.67 -11.94 28.68
CA THR A 53 6.20 -12.44 29.96
C THR A 53 5.40 -13.62 30.51
N ALA A 54 4.12 -13.74 30.16
CA ALA A 54 3.26 -14.87 30.56
C ALA A 54 3.59 -16.21 29.87
N GLY A 55 4.52 -16.22 28.89
CA GLY A 55 4.99 -17.41 28.18
C GLY A 55 6.20 -18.10 28.80
N GLU A 56 6.86 -17.50 29.79
CA GLU A 56 7.99 -18.09 30.50
C GLU A 56 7.69 -18.14 32.00
N THR A 57 8.02 -19.30 32.57
CA THR A 57 7.82 -19.71 33.96
C THR A 57 8.13 -18.64 35.02
N LEU A 58 7.17 -18.49 35.93
CA LEU A 58 7.25 -18.05 37.33
C LEU A 58 8.67 -17.70 37.84
N GLU A 59 9.02 -16.42 37.79
CA GLU A 59 9.97 -15.81 38.73
C GLU A 59 9.52 -14.39 39.11
N GLU A 60 9.90 -14.04 40.33
CA GLU A 60 9.33 -13.07 41.26
C GLU A 60 9.14 -11.63 40.74
N VAL A 61 8.01 -11.05 41.10
CA VAL A 61 7.58 -9.67 40.79
C VAL A 61 8.21 -8.69 41.77
N PRO A 62 8.85 -7.57 41.34
CA PRO A 62 8.82 -6.35 42.12
C PRO A 62 7.58 -5.55 41.71
N GLU A 63 6.61 -5.43 42.61
CA GLU A 63 5.42 -4.58 42.45
C GLU A 63 5.82 -3.11 42.29
N PRO A 64 5.41 -2.40 41.22
CA PRO A 64 5.34 -0.96 41.25
C PRO A 64 4.01 -0.56 41.91
N SER A 65 4.09 -0.27 43.20
CA SER A 65 3.12 0.59 43.87
C SER A 65 3.13 1.96 43.18
N GLN A 66 2.04 2.34 42.52
CA GLN A 66 1.61 3.75 42.46
C GLN A 66 0.16 3.85 41.98
N LYS A 67 -0.73 3.75 42.95
CA LYS A 67 -2.13 4.15 42.84
C LYS A 67 -2.17 5.67 42.82
N ALA A 68 -2.43 6.28 41.67
CA ALA A 68 -2.75 7.70 41.58
C ALA A 68 -4.00 7.98 42.42
N GLN A 69 -3.82 8.67 43.54
CA GLN A 69 -4.86 9.00 44.49
C GLN A 69 -5.33 10.44 44.20
N PHE A 70 -6.55 10.55 43.66
CA PHE A 70 -7.27 11.81 43.58
C PHE A 70 -7.73 12.17 45.01
N PRO A 71 -7.44 13.36 45.57
CA PRO A 71 -7.90 13.70 46.91
C PRO A 71 -9.35 14.18 46.88
N GLU A 72 -10.22 13.44 47.58
CA GLU A 72 -11.58 13.83 47.93
C GLU A 72 -11.56 14.59 49.28
N PRO A 73 -12.31 15.70 49.46
CA PRO A 73 -12.25 16.47 50.70
C PRO A 73 -12.98 15.76 51.84
N ARG A 74 -12.30 15.50 52.97
CA ARG A 74 -12.94 15.03 54.21
C ARG A 74 -12.99 16.15 55.26
N GLU A 75 -14.20 16.35 55.78
CA GLU A 75 -14.51 17.18 56.94
C GLU A 75 -13.78 16.68 58.19
N ILE A 76 -13.33 17.62 59.01
CA ILE A 76 -12.53 17.37 60.22
C ILE A 76 -13.46 17.44 61.44
N GLU A 77 -13.71 16.30 62.10
CA GLU A 77 -14.27 16.27 63.45
C GLU A 77 -13.14 16.47 64.48
N GLN A 78 -13.34 17.43 65.39
CA GLN A 78 -12.41 17.77 66.47
C GLN A 78 -12.66 16.92 67.72
N ALA A 79 -11.58 16.39 68.31
CA ALA A 79 -11.49 16.16 69.75
C ALA A 79 -10.04 16.33 70.23
N PRO A 80 -9.81 16.93 71.42
CA PRO A 80 -8.49 17.36 71.86
C PRO A 80 -7.83 16.31 72.76
N SER A 81 -6.51 16.18 72.68
CA SER A 81 -5.71 15.78 73.84
C SER A 81 -4.27 16.22 73.66
N ALA A 82 -3.86 17.07 74.59
CA ALA A 82 -2.50 17.52 74.79
C ALA A 82 -1.66 16.39 75.40
N SER A 83 -0.47 16.17 74.87
CA SER A 83 0.70 15.89 75.70
C SER A 83 1.98 16.20 74.93
N SER A 84 2.86 16.90 75.64
CA SER A 84 4.15 17.44 75.24
C SER A 84 5.14 16.38 74.71
N VAL A 85 5.73 16.66 73.55
CA VAL A 85 6.91 15.97 73.01
C VAL A 85 8.06 16.98 72.88
N PRO A 86 9.33 16.62 73.16
CA PRO A 86 10.45 17.54 73.16
C PRO A 86 10.73 18.07 71.76
N SER A 87 11.02 19.36 71.66
CA SER A 87 11.35 20.04 70.41
C SER A 87 12.73 19.60 69.91
N VAL A 88 12.76 18.85 68.82
CA VAL A 88 13.94 18.72 67.96
C VAL A 88 13.98 19.93 67.01
N PRO A 89 15.15 20.53 66.73
CA PRO A 89 15.23 21.65 65.81
C PRO A 89 15.02 21.14 64.38
N SER A 90 13.81 21.31 63.84
CA SER A 90 13.55 21.24 62.40
C SER A 90 14.04 22.54 61.77
N ALA A 91 15.29 22.56 61.34
CA ALA A 91 15.82 23.61 60.47
C ALA A 91 16.89 23.01 59.55
N SER A 92 16.49 22.11 58.64
CA SER A 92 17.36 21.65 57.54
C SER A 92 16.62 21.02 56.34
N PHE A 93 15.29 20.99 56.29
CA PHE A 93 14.57 20.36 55.17
C PHE A 93 14.16 21.33 54.04
N GLU A 94 14.34 22.64 54.22
CA GLU A 94 14.04 23.62 53.17
C GLU A 94 15.20 23.77 52.17
N ALA A 95 16.45 23.52 52.57
CA ALA A 95 17.61 23.65 51.68
C ALA A 95 17.82 22.46 50.71
N SER A 96 17.24 21.28 51.00
CA SER A 96 17.38 20.09 50.13
C SER A 96 16.34 20.02 49.01
N THR A 97 15.25 20.77 49.12
CA THR A 97 14.21 20.83 48.08
C THR A 97 14.59 21.84 47.00
N GLU A 98 15.15 23.00 47.37
CA GLU A 98 15.63 24.01 46.40
C GLU A 98 16.75 23.44 45.51
N ALA A 99 17.75 22.75 46.09
CA ALA A 99 18.82 22.11 45.30
C ALA A 99 18.31 21.01 44.36
N SER A 100 17.24 20.29 44.74
CA SER A 100 16.64 19.24 43.90
C SER A 100 15.80 19.83 42.77
N VAL A 101 15.09 20.93 43.01
CA VAL A 101 14.32 21.65 41.98
C VAL A 101 15.25 22.31 40.97
N GLU A 102 16.35 22.93 41.42
CA GLU A 102 17.34 23.55 40.54
C GLU A 102 18.04 22.50 39.65
N THR A 103 18.33 21.32 40.19
CA THR A 103 18.87 20.20 39.40
C THR A 103 17.84 19.66 38.39
N ILE A 104 16.56 19.58 38.76
CA ILE A 104 15.48 19.16 37.84
C ILE A 104 15.24 20.22 36.76
N GLU A 105 15.34 21.50 37.09
CA GLU A 105 15.22 22.63 36.17
C GLU A 105 16.39 22.65 35.17
N GLU A 106 17.63 22.45 35.63
CA GLU A 106 18.81 22.33 34.77
C GLU A 106 18.68 21.16 33.77
N ILE A 107 18.27 19.98 34.25
CA ILE A 107 18.03 18.81 33.39
C ILE A 107 16.87 19.07 32.42
N ALA A 108 15.79 19.74 32.86
CA ALA A 108 14.67 20.06 32.01
C ALA A 108 15.06 21.07 30.92
N GLU A 109 15.82 22.11 31.24
CA GLU A 109 16.33 23.08 30.28
C GLU A 109 17.27 22.44 29.25
N GLU A 110 18.16 21.56 29.70
CA GLU A 110 19.07 20.84 28.79
C GLU A 110 18.29 19.92 27.83
N VAL A 111 17.31 19.15 28.34
CA VAL A 111 16.46 18.28 27.52
C VAL A 111 15.58 19.09 26.56
N ILE A 112 15.01 20.22 26.99
CA ILE A 112 14.21 21.09 26.14
C ILE A 112 15.08 21.70 25.03
N ASN A 113 16.29 22.15 25.34
CA ASN A 113 17.19 22.75 24.37
C ASN A 113 17.72 21.71 23.37
N GLU A 114 17.96 20.48 23.83
CA GLU A 114 18.26 19.33 22.96
C GLU A 114 17.12 19.08 21.97
N LYS A 115 15.88 18.96 22.48
CA LYS A 115 14.69 18.74 21.65
C LYS A 115 14.40 19.89 20.70
N TRP A 116 14.61 21.12 21.13
CA TRP A 116 14.44 22.31 20.28
C TRP A 116 15.48 22.35 19.16
N ARG A 117 16.72 21.91 19.44
CA ARG A 117 17.78 21.82 18.43
C ARG A 117 17.53 20.69 17.44
N GLU A 118 17.10 19.51 17.91
CA GLU A 118 16.66 18.40 17.05
C GLU A 118 15.49 18.83 16.15
N PHE A 119 14.51 19.55 16.70
CA PHE A 119 13.37 20.08 15.95
C PHE A 119 13.82 21.09 14.89
N LYS A 120 14.69 22.04 15.26
CA LYS A 120 15.21 23.04 14.31
C LYS A 120 16.00 22.41 13.18
N ALA A 121 16.75 21.33 13.45
CA ALA A 121 17.43 20.55 12.42
C ALA A 121 16.42 19.92 11.45
N LYS A 122 15.41 19.20 11.97
CA LYS A 122 14.34 18.59 11.15
C LYS A 122 13.50 19.62 10.37
N VAL A 123 13.33 20.84 10.90
CA VAL A 123 12.64 21.94 10.20
C VAL A 123 13.55 22.57 9.14
N GLY A 124 14.86 22.62 9.37
CA GLY A 124 15.85 22.98 8.35
C GLY A 124 15.76 22.07 7.12
N ASP A 125 15.54 20.78 7.35
CA ASP A 125 15.34 19.78 6.30
C ASP A 125 14.09 20.02 5.44
N ILE A 126 13.10 20.83 5.88
CA ILE A 126 11.90 21.11 5.08
C ILE A 126 12.24 21.89 3.81
N THR A 127 13.25 22.76 3.86
CA THR A 127 13.67 23.52 2.68
C THR A 127 14.36 22.61 1.67
N GLU A 128 15.19 21.68 2.15
CA GLU A 128 15.82 20.65 1.33
C GLU A 128 14.79 19.66 0.77
N MET A 129 13.81 19.26 1.58
CA MET A 129 12.67 18.43 1.16
C MET A 129 11.86 19.14 0.06
N LYS A 130 11.58 20.44 0.21
CA LYS A 130 10.91 21.24 -0.83
C LYS A 130 11.71 21.25 -2.13
N ALA A 131 13.02 21.46 -2.06
CA ALA A 131 13.89 21.44 -3.24
C ALA A 131 13.90 20.05 -3.92
N HIS A 132 13.98 18.97 -3.15
CA HIS A 132 13.88 17.61 -3.68
C HIS A 132 12.52 17.32 -4.32
N PHE A 133 11.42 17.78 -3.70
CA PHE A 133 10.08 17.63 -4.27
C PHE A 133 9.91 18.42 -5.57
N GLU A 134 10.38 19.67 -5.63
CA GLU A 134 10.36 20.47 -6.85
C GLU A 134 11.16 19.81 -7.98
N THR A 135 12.33 19.25 -7.65
CA THR A 135 13.17 18.52 -8.61
C THR A 135 12.45 17.28 -9.14
N ARG A 136 11.88 16.45 -8.25
CA ARG A 136 11.12 15.25 -8.63
C ARG A 136 9.86 15.58 -9.42
N LEU A 137 9.18 16.68 -9.09
CA LEU A 137 7.99 17.14 -9.80
C LEU A 137 8.35 17.61 -11.22
N ASN A 138 9.46 18.33 -11.38
CA ASN A 138 9.98 18.71 -12.69
C ASN A 138 10.38 17.48 -13.51
N GLU A 139 11.10 16.53 -12.93
CA GLU A 139 11.46 15.28 -13.61
C GLU A 139 10.22 14.50 -14.05
N LEU A 140 9.20 14.40 -13.19
CA LEU A 140 7.93 13.75 -13.51
C LEU A 140 7.22 14.46 -14.66
N SER A 141 7.18 15.80 -14.64
CA SER A 141 6.60 16.61 -15.71
C SER A 141 7.30 16.36 -17.05
N GLU A 142 8.63 16.30 -17.05
CA GLU A 142 9.41 15.97 -18.25
C GLU A 142 9.12 14.54 -18.74
N ARG A 143 9.04 13.58 -17.82
CA ARG A 143 8.71 12.18 -18.16
C ARG A 143 7.31 12.06 -18.76
N VAL A 144 6.34 12.78 -18.23
CA VAL A 144 4.97 12.83 -18.79
C VAL A 144 4.98 13.42 -20.20
N LYS A 145 5.68 14.53 -20.44
CA LYS A 145 5.83 15.09 -21.81
C LYS A 145 6.49 14.11 -22.78
N ARG A 146 7.53 13.39 -22.34
CA ARG A 146 8.18 12.36 -23.16
C ARG A 146 7.23 11.19 -23.45
N LEU A 147 6.39 10.81 -22.49
CA LEU A 147 5.39 9.76 -22.65
C LEU A 147 4.32 10.17 -23.66
N GLU A 148 3.83 11.42 -23.59
CA GLU A 148 2.91 12.00 -24.57
C GLU A 148 3.49 11.95 -26.00
N ILE A 149 4.72 12.41 -26.18
CA ILE A 149 5.42 12.35 -27.48
C ILE A 149 5.60 10.90 -27.97
N ALA A 150 5.91 9.97 -27.06
CA ALA A 150 6.05 8.56 -27.40
C ALA A 150 4.71 7.94 -27.81
N LEU A 151 3.62 8.33 -27.15
CA LEU A 151 2.27 7.89 -27.46
C LEU A 151 1.83 8.40 -28.84
N ASP A 152 2.08 9.67 -29.17
CA ASP A 152 1.77 10.23 -30.49
C ASP A 152 2.52 9.50 -31.61
N LYS A 153 3.81 9.22 -31.40
CA LYS A 153 4.62 8.44 -32.35
C LYS A 153 4.09 7.02 -32.49
N LEU A 154 3.68 6.40 -31.39
CA LEU A 154 3.09 5.06 -31.40
C LEU A 154 1.76 5.06 -32.16
N GLN A 155 0.90 6.04 -31.94
CA GLN A 155 -0.37 6.19 -32.66
C GLN A 155 -0.14 6.34 -34.17
N ALA A 156 0.81 7.20 -34.57
CA ALA A 156 1.18 7.36 -35.98
C ALA A 156 1.72 6.07 -36.60
N ALA A 157 2.61 5.37 -35.88
CA ALA A 157 3.17 4.10 -36.33
C ALA A 157 2.09 3.01 -36.45
N MET A 158 1.17 2.94 -35.49
CA MET A 158 0.03 2.02 -35.52
C MET A 158 -0.90 2.31 -36.70
N LEU A 159 -1.27 3.57 -36.94
CA LEU A 159 -2.10 3.96 -38.09
C LEU A 159 -1.44 3.55 -39.41
N SER A 160 -0.16 3.88 -39.58
CA SER A 160 0.61 3.49 -40.77
C SER A 160 0.67 1.97 -40.94
N LYS A 161 0.83 1.22 -39.84
CA LYS A 161 0.83 -0.24 -39.87
C LYS A 161 -0.53 -0.80 -40.27
N VAL A 162 -1.62 -0.26 -39.75
CA VAL A 162 -3.00 -0.63 -40.13
C VAL A 162 -3.26 -0.34 -41.61
N GLU A 163 -2.85 0.83 -42.12
CA GLU A 163 -2.95 1.15 -43.56
C GLU A 163 -2.13 0.19 -44.43
N SER A 164 -0.95 -0.20 -43.97
CA SER A 164 -0.11 -1.20 -44.66
C SER A 164 -0.81 -2.56 -44.70
N TYR A 165 -1.43 -2.99 -43.59
CA TYR A 165 -2.21 -4.22 -43.54
C TYR A 165 -3.43 -4.15 -44.47
N GLY A 166 -4.17 -3.04 -44.49
CA GLY A 166 -5.30 -2.84 -45.40
C GLY A 166 -4.89 -2.97 -46.87
N ARG A 167 -3.73 -2.41 -47.24
CA ARG A 167 -3.16 -2.58 -48.58
C ARG A 167 -2.76 -4.03 -48.87
N SER A 168 -2.04 -4.69 -47.96
CA SER A 168 -1.64 -6.09 -48.11
C SER A 168 -2.84 -7.03 -48.26
N VAL A 169 -3.89 -6.82 -47.46
CA VAL A 169 -5.14 -7.59 -47.57
C VAL A 169 -5.81 -7.35 -48.92
N LYS A 170 -5.88 -6.09 -49.39
CA LYS A 170 -6.46 -5.78 -50.70
C LYS A 170 -5.68 -6.44 -51.84
N THR A 171 -4.35 -6.44 -51.78
CA THR A 171 -3.51 -7.14 -52.75
C THR A 171 -3.79 -8.64 -52.71
N LEU A 172 -3.80 -9.25 -51.52
CA LEU A 172 -4.11 -10.66 -51.34
C LEU A 172 -5.49 -11.02 -51.90
N THR A 173 -6.53 -10.20 -51.67
CA THR A 173 -7.85 -10.39 -52.28
C THR A 173 -7.77 -10.39 -53.80
N SER A 174 -7.05 -9.44 -54.41
CA SER A 174 -6.91 -9.39 -55.88
C SER A 174 -6.14 -10.59 -56.45
N GLU A 175 -5.14 -11.08 -55.72
CA GLU A 175 -4.40 -12.29 -56.09
C GLU A 175 -5.30 -13.53 -56.00
N VAL A 176 -6.13 -13.62 -54.95
CA VAL A 176 -7.11 -14.69 -54.79
C VAL A 176 -8.19 -14.64 -55.89
N GLU A 177 -8.72 -13.47 -56.24
CA GLU A 177 -9.67 -13.32 -57.36
C GLU A 177 -9.02 -13.72 -58.69
N THR A 178 -7.75 -13.36 -58.90
CA THR A 178 -7.00 -13.76 -60.09
C THR A 178 -6.78 -15.27 -60.10
N LEU A 179 -6.44 -15.87 -58.96
CA LEU A 179 -6.31 -17.31 -58.81
C LEU A 179 -7.63 -18.03 -59.08
N GLU A 180 -8.75 -17.53 -58.55
CA GLU A 180 -10.09 -18.05 -58.83
C GLU A 180 -10.41 -17.97 -60.32
N SER A 181 -10.12 -16.83 -60.97
CA SER A 181 -10.33 -16.66 -62.41
C SER A 181 -9.48 -17.62 -63.24
N THR A 182 -8.20 -17.78 -62.91
CA THR A 182 -7.31 -18.72 -63.61
C THR A 182 -7.73 -20.17 -63.38
N LEU A 183 -8.12 -20.52 -62.16
CA LEU A 183 -8.69 -21.82 -61.84
C LEU A 183 -9.94 -22.06 -62.67
N GLY A 184 -10.87 -21.10 -62.73
CA GLY A 184 -12.08 -21.19 -63.55
C GLY A 184 -11.78 -21.40 -65.04
N LYS A 185 -10.78 -20.71 -65.59
CA LYS A 185 -10.30 -20.88 -66.97
C LYS A 185 -9.71 -22.27 -67.24
N VAL A 186 -9.10 -22.91 -66.23
CA VAL A 186 -8.55 -24.27 -66.35
C VAL A 186 -9.64 -25.33 -66.10
N LEU A 187 -10.55 -25.10 -65.16
CA LEU A 187 -11.57 -26.05 -64.75
C LEU A 187 -12.63 -26.25 -65.83
N GLN A 188 -13.07 -25.17 -66.50
CA GLN A 188 -14.07 -25.25 -67.57
C GLN A 188 -13.68 -26.21 -68.72
N PRO A 189 -12.50 -26.08 -69.36
CA PRO A 189 -12.09 -27.00 -70.42
C PRO A 189 -11.87 -28.42 -69.88
N LEU A 190 -11.33 -28.61 -68.67
CA LEU A 190 -11.21 -29.95 -68.07
C LEU A 190 -12.59 -30.63 -67.93
N VAL A 191 -13.59 -29.91 -67.42
CA VAL A 191 -14.97 -30.42 -67.30
C VAL A 191 -15.56 -30.72 -68.68
N GLY A 192 -15.27 -29.88 -69.68
CA GLY A 192 -15.64 -30.10 -71.07
C GLY A 192 -15.04 -31.40 -71.63
N SER A 193 -13.72 -31.56 -71.54
CA SER A 193 -13.01 -32.76 -71.98
C SER A 193 -13.50 -34.02 -71.28
N VAL A 194 -13.78 -33.96 -69.98
CA VAL A 194 -14.36 -35.09 -69.23
C VAL A 194 -15.77 -35.45 -69.74
N LYS A 195 -16.60 -34.47 -70.08
CA LYS A 195 -17.93 -34.72 -70.69
C LYS A 195 -17.81 -35.35 -72.08
N GLU A 196 -16.91 -34.87 -72.92
CA GLU A 196 -16.65 -35.42 -74.26
C GLU A 196 -16.15 -36.87 -74.17
N LEU A 197 -15.18 -37.14 -73.29
CA LEU A 197 -14.68 -38.50 -73.02
C LEU A 197 -15.80 -39.45 -72.58
N LYS A 198 -16.75 -38.96 -71.76
CA LYS A 198 -17.92 -39.74 -71.33
C LYS A 198 -18.85 -40.08 -72.50
N GLU A 199 -19.11 -39.15 -73.40
CA GLU A 199 -19.94 -39.40 -74.60
C GLU A 199 -19.22 -40.31 -75.60
N LEU A 200 -17.93 -40.09 -75.89
CA LEU A 200 -17.11 -41.00 -76.71
C LEU A 200 -17.15 -42.45 -76.20
N THR A 201 -17.00 -42.63 -74.87
CA THR A 201 -17.08 -43.96 -74.24
C THR A 201 -18.47 -44.59 -74.41
N LYS A 202 -19.53 -43.78 -74.38
CA LYS A 202 -20.92 -44.22 -74.51
C LYS A 202 -21.26 -44.59 -75.95
N GLU A 203 -20.80 -43.82 -76.94
CA GLU A 203 -20.91 -44.14 -78.36
C GLU A 203 -20.14 -45.42 -78.71
N MET A 204 -18.91 -45.55 -78.20
CA MET A 204 -18.11 -46.77 -78.36
C MET A 204 -18.82 -48.00 -77.77
N LYS A 205 -19.45 -47.87 -76.59
CA LYS A 205 -20.30 -48.93 -76.00
C LYS A 205 -21.54 -49.25 -76.85
N LYS A 206 -22.17 -48.26 -77.50
CA LYS A 206 -23.32 -48.48 -78.41
C LYS A 206 -22.90 -49.17 -79.71
N GLY A 207 -21.80 -48.74 -80.33
CA GLY A 207 -21.24 -49.36 -81.54
C GLY A 207 -20.89 -50.84 -81.32
N LYS A 208 -20.26 -51.15 -80.19
CA LYS A 208 -19.93 -52.53 -79.78
C LYS A 208 -21.17 -53.42 -79.56
N LYS A 209 -22.33 -52.85 -79.23
CA LYS A 209 -23.61 -53.59 -79.13
C LYS A 209 -24.28 -53.83 -80.49
N LYS A 210 -24.09 -52.96 -81.49
CA LYS A 210 -24.63 -53.15 -82.85
C LYS A 210 -23.83 -54.18 -83.66
N GLY A 211 -22.50 -54.17 -83.56
CA GLY A 211 -21.64 -55.15 -84.25
C GLY A 211 -21.74 -56.60 -83.72
N LYS A 212 -22.45 -56.84 -82.60
CA LYS A 212 -22.68 -58.17 -82.03
C LYS A 212 -24.06 -58.75 -82.39
N LYS A 213 -24.86 -58.05 -83.19
CA LYS A 213 -26.21 -58.45 -83.63
C LYS A 213 -26.35 -58.67 -85.15
N SER A 214 -25.27 -58.49 -85.92
CA SER A 214 -25.16 -58.99 -87.31
C SER A 214 -24.37 -60.27 -87.34
#